data_AF-A0A5K0XQY5-F1
#
_entry.id   AF-A0A5K0XQY5-F1
#
_cell.length_a   1.000
_cell.length_b   1.000
_cell.length_c   1.000
_cell.angle_alpha   90.00
_cell.angle_beta   90.00
_cell.angle_gamma   90.00
#
_symmetry.space_group_name_H-M   'P 1'
#
loop_
_entity.id
_entity.type
_entity.pdbx_description
1 polymer ?
#
loop_
_entity_poly.entity_id
_entity_poly.type
_entity_poly.pdbx_seq_one_letter_code
_entity_poly.pdbx_strand_id
1 'polypeptide(L)'
;GYKRFFKRSSLEVSDYLKDDSLSVHCSVGIVRSHTEGPKFSAIPIPPSDIGHHFGQLLETEKGTDVSFVVDGETFAAHKLVLAARSPVFRAQLFGPMKDQNTSVIEVEDMQAPVFK
;
A
#
# COMPACT_ATOMS: atom_id res chain seq x y z
N GLY A 1 33.74 -4.41 -20.72
CA GLY A 1 34.05 -3.84 -22.05
C GLY A 1 35.29 -4.48 -22.64
N TYR A 2 35.56 -4.27 -23.95
CA TYR A 2 36.70 -4.87 -24.65
C TYR A 2 37.82 -3.85 -24.87
N LYS A 3 39.01 -4.10 -24.30
CA LYS A 3 40.15 -3.16 -24.33
C LYS A 3 40.70 -2.84 -25.73
N ARG A 4 40.43 -3.68 -26.73
CA ARG A 4 40.88 -3.52 -28.13
C ARG A 4 39.75 -3.86 -29.09
N PHE A 5 38.61 -3.18 -28.90
CA PHE A 5 37.38 -3.45 -29.64
C PHE A 5 37.53 -3.29 -31.16
N PHE A 6 38.25 -2.25 -31.60
CA PHE A 6 38.50 -1.99 -33.03
C PHE A 6 39.88 -1.37 -33.21
N LYS A 7 40.66 -1.82 -34.21
CA LYS A 7 41.97 -1.24 -34.51
C LYS A 7 41.80 0.10 -35.23
N ARG A 8 42.53 1.12 -34.79
CA ARG A 8 42.48 2.46 -35.37
C ARG A 8 42.68 2.47 -36.90
N SER A 9 43.74 1.82 -37.38
CA SER A 9 44.05 1.77 -38.81
C SER A 9 42.96 1.11 -39.64
N SER A 10 42.19 0.20 -39.06
CA SER A 10 41.04 -0.44 -39.71
C SER A 10 39.78 0.43 -39.66
N LEU A 11 39.63 1.27 -38.61
CA LEU A 11 38.48 2.16 -38.45
C LEU A 11 38.56 3.32 -39.44
N GLU A 12 39.75 3.91 -39.60
CA GLU A 12 40.02 5.05 -40.49
C GLU A 12 39.77 4.72 -41.97
N VAL A 13 39.85 3.44 -42.36
CA VAL A 13 39.59 2.97 -43.74
C VAL A 13 38.22 2.30 -43.90
N SER A 14 37.38 2.27 -42.86
CA SER A 14 36.08 1.61 -42.87
C SER A 14 34.94 2.58 -43.16
N ASP A 15 33.79 2.03 -43.59
CA ASP A 15 32.55 2.81 -43.77
C ASP A 15 31.87 3.24 -42.45
N TYR A 16 32.47 2.90 -41.30
CA TYR A 16 31.93 3.22 -39.98
C TYR A 16 32.27 4.64 -39.50
N LEU A 17 33.34 5.24 -40.03
CA LEU A 17 33.71 6.63 -39.76
C LEU A 17 33.17 7.49 -40.90
N LYS A 18 32.18 8.34 -40.62
CA LYS A 18 31.56 9.24 -41.60
C LYS A 18 31.61 10.66 -41.06
N ASP A 19 32.13 11.59 -41.85
CA ASP A 19 32.27 13.01 -41.46
C ASP A 19 32.95 13.19 -40.09
N ASP A 20 34.08 12.49 -39.91
CA ASP A 20 34.85 12.45 -38.64
C ASP A 20 34.03 12.02 -37.41
N SER A 21 32.92 11.33 -37.64
CA SER A 21 31.96 10.91 -36.61
C SER A 21 31.78 9.39 -36.61
N LEU A 22 31.70 8.83 -35.40
CA LEU A 22 31.47 7.41 -35.15
C LEU A 22 30.24 7.25 -34.25
N SER A 23 29.30 6.39 -34.65
CA SER A 23 28.15 6.01 -33.82
C SER A 23 28.35 4.62 -33.23
N VAL A 24 28.32 4.52 -31.90
CA VAL A 24 28.49 3.26 -31.18
C VAL A 24 27.18 2.88 -30.51
N HIS A 25 26.58 1.78 -30.97
CA HIS A 25 25.39 1.22 -30.34
C HIS A 25 25.78 0.31 -29.18
N CYS A 26 25.34 0.63 -27.97
CA CYS A 26 25.59 -0.17 -26.78
C CYS A 26 24.27 -0.56 -26.11
N SER A 27 24.02 -1.86 -25.98
CA SER A 27 22.91 -2.41 -25.20
C SER A 27 23.39 -2.81 -23.82
N VAL A 28 22.76 -2.28 -22.77
CA VAL A 28 23.07 -2.62 -21.37
C VAL A 28 21.95 -3.49 -20.82
N GLY A 29 22.26 -4.74 -20.50
CA GLY A 29 21.35 -5.63 -19.79
C GLY A 29 21.54 -5.51 -18.28
N ILE A 30 20.48 -5.18 -17.55
CA ILE A 30 20.48 -5.22 -16.09
C ILE A 30 20.03 -6.62 -15.67
N VAL A 31 20.94 -7.39 -15.09
CA VAL A 31 20.60 -8.66 -14.46
C VAL A 31 20.19 -8.37 -13.03
N ARG A 32 18.91 -8.54 -12.70
CA ARG A 32 18.44 -8.56 -11.31
C ARG A 32 18.62 -9.97 -10.76
N SER A 33 19.46 -10.12 -9.75
CA SER A 33 19.49 -11.35 -8.96
C SER A 33 18.30 -11.36 -8.00
N HIS A 34 17.52 -12.43 -8.02
CA HIS A 34 16.55 -12.74 -6.98
C HIS A 34 17.13 -13.86 -6.13
N THR A 35 17.40 -13.59 -4.86
CA THR A 35 17.71 -14.65 -3.89
C THR A 35 16.40 -15.29 -3.48
N GLU A 36 16.06 -16.44 -4.07
CA GLU A 36 15.01 -17.28 -3.51
C GLU A 36 15.48 -17.78 -2.14
N GLY A 37 14.71 -17.49 -1.08
CA GLY A 37 14.93 -18.11 0.23
C GLY A 37 14.80 -19.64 0.15
N PRO A 38 15.11 -20.36 1.24
CA PRO A 38 14.99 -21.81 1.27
C PRO A 38 13.62 -22.24 0.72
N LYS A 39 13.62 -23.17 -0.24
CA LYS A 39 12.40 -23.81 -0.74
C LYS A 39 11.86 -24.71 0.36
N PHE A 40 11.20 -24.12 1.36
CA PHE A 40 10.38 -24.88 2.27
C PHE A 40 9.35 -25.62 1.43
N SER A 41 9.14 -26.92 1.70
CA SER A 41 8.02 -27.67 1.11
C SER A 41 6.78 -26.80 1.24
N ALA A 42 6.13 -26.49 0.11
CA ALA A 42 5.02 -25.56 0.04
C ALA A 42 3.82 -26.12 0.81
N ILE A 43 3.80 -25.92 2.12
CA ILE A 43 2.60 -26.08 2.92
C ILE A 43 1.65 -25.01 2.38
N PRO A 44 0.48 -25.37 1.83
CA PRO A 44 -0.47 -24.38 1.35
C PRO A 44 -0.90 -23.52 2.55
N ILE A 45 -0.44 -22.27 2.56
CA ILE A 45 -0.85 -21.28 3.57
C ILE A 45 -2.19 -20.73 3.09
N PRO A 46 -3.29 -20.93 3.84
CA PRO A 46 -4.56 -20.34 3.46
C PRO A 46 -4.44 -18.81 3.48
N PRO A 47 -5.19 -18.10 2.61
CA PRO A 47 -5.27 -16.65 2.68
C PRO A 47 -5.83 -16.21 4.04
N SER A 48 -5.41 -15.04 4.52
CA SER A 48 -5.93 -14.49 5.77
C SER A 48 -7.41 -14.09 5.61
N ASP A 49 -8.23 -14.48 6.59
CA ASP A 49 -9.65 -14.16 6.72
C ASP A 49 -9.93 -13.07 7.76
N ILE A 50 -8.90 -12.40 8.27
CA ILE A 50 -9.03 -11.42 9.36
C ILE A 50 -9.97 -10.26 9.02
N GLY A 51 -10.00 -9.84 7.75
CA GLY A 51 -10.93 -8.81 7.27
C GLY A 51 -12.39 -9.26 7.36
N HIS A 52 -12.66 -10.54 7.07
CA HIS A 52 -14.00 -11.12 7.20
C HIS A 52 -14.44 -11.16 8.67
N HIS A 53 -13.56 -11.58 9.58
CA HIS A 53 -13.85 -11.60 11.01
C HIS A 53 -14.15 -10.20 11.58
N PHE A 54 -13.42 -9.16 11.16
CA PHE A 54 -13.73 -7.77 11.56
C PHE A 54 -15.02 -7.26 10.92
N GLY A 55 -15.31 -7.62 9.67
CA GLY A 55 -16.59 -7.31 9.02
C GLY A 55 -17.78 -7.92 9.78
N GLN A 56 -17.69 -9.18 10.17
CA GLN A 56 -18.70 -9.84 11.00
C GLN A 56 -18.87 -9.18 12.36
N LEU A 57 -17.80 -8.69 13.00
CA LEU A 57 -17.92 -7.94 14.26
C LEU A 57 -18.73 -6.66 14.08
N LEU A 58 -18.53 -5.94 12.97
CA LEU A 58 -19.31 -4.75 12.63
C LEU A 58 -20.77 -5.11 12.36
N GLU A 59 -21.05 -6.13 11.53
CA GLU A 59 -22.41 -6.55 11.16
C GLU A 59 -23.22 -7.10 12.34
N THR A 60 -22.58 -7.83 13.26
CA THR A 60 -23.26 -8.42 14.43
C THR A 60 -23.38 -7.44 15.61
N GLU A 61 -22.74 -6.28 15.52
CA GLU A 61 -22.67 -5.25 16.56
C GLU A 61 -22.17 -5.76 17.93
N LYS A 62 -21.55 -6.94 17.97
CA LYS A 62 -21.13 -7.58 19.20
C LYS A 62 -19.97 -6.83 19.82
N GLY A 63 -20.13 -6.42 21.08
CA GLY A 63 -19.09 -5.72 21.84
C GLY A 63 -18.78 -4.32 21.32
N THR A 64 -19.72 -3.68 20.62
CA THR A 64 -19.62 -2.27 20.24
C THR A 64 -19.60 -1.38 21.48
N ASP A 65 -18.80 -0.33 21.42
CA ASP A 65 -18.51 0.58 22.54
C ASP A 65 -18.57 2.07 22.15
N VAL A 66 -19.03 2.34 20.93
CA VAL A 66 -19.37 3.67 20.39
C VAL A 66 -20.51 3.53 19.37
N SER A 67 -21.35 4.56 19.27
CA SER A 67 -22.28 4.73 18.15
C SER A 67 -22.09 6.07 17.44
N PHE A 68 -22.43 6.11 16.15
CA PHE A 68 -22.46 7.31 15.34
C PHE A 68 -23.89 7.66 14.96
N VAL A 69 -24.26 8.93 15.09
CA VAL A 69 -25.52 9.45 14.55
C VAL A 69 -25.20 10.20 13.26
N VAL A 70 -25.73 9.72 12.13
CA VAL A 70 -25.44 10.22 10.78
C VAL A 70 -26.75 10.31 10.00
N ASP A 71 -27.14 11.50 9.58
CA ASP A 71 -28.41 11.73 8.85
C ASP A 71 -29.63 11.12 9.58
N GLY A 72 -29.63 11.18 10.93
CA GLY A 72 -30.67 10.60 11.79
C GLY A 72 -30.59 9.08 11.99
N GLU A 73 -29.68 8.38 11.31
CA GLU A 73 -29.42 6.94 11.49
C GLU A 73 -28.33 6.69 12.54
N THR A 74 -28.44 5.57 13.26
CA THR A 74 -27.45 5.18 14.29
C THR A 74 -26.63 3.98 13.84
N PHE A 75 -25.31 4.09 13.91
CA PHE A 75 -24.34 3.06 13.52
C PHE A 75 -23.49 2.64 14.72
N ALA A 76 -23.58 1.38 15.15
CA ALA A 76 -22.72 0.85 16.21
C ALA A 76 -21.33 0.48 15.68
N ALA A 77 -20.27 0.74 16.45
CA ALA A 77 -18.90 0.47 16.05
C ALA A 77 -17.96 0.20 17.23
N HIS A 78 -16.68 -0.02 16.93
CA HIS A 78 -15.65 -0.40 17.92
C HIS A 78 -14.53 0.63 17.96
N LYS A 79 -14.35 1.30 19.10
CA LYS A 79 -13.37 2.36 19.33
C LYS A 79 -11.95 1.94 18.97
N LEU A 80 -11.56 0.72 19.36
CA LEU A 80 -10.20 0.21 19.10
C LEU A 80 -9.94 0.00 17.61
N VAL A 81 -10.93 -0.50 16.86
CA VAL A 81 -10.82 -0.69 15.40
C VAL A 81 -10.70 0.68 14.73
N LEU A 82 -11.56 1.63 15.08
CA LEU A 82 -11.53 2.99 14.53
C LEU A 82 -10.23 3.72 14.83
N ALA A 83 -9.74 3.67 16.08
CA ALA A 83 -8.50 4.31 16.49
C ALA A 83 -7.25 3.67 15.84
N ALA A 84 -7.29 2.37 15.55
CA ALA A 84 -6.21 1.71 14.83
C ALA A 84 -6.18 2.11 13.34
N ARG A 85 -7.34 2.45 12.76
CA ARG A 85 -7.48 2.72 11.32
C ARG A 85 -7.56 4.21 10.95
N SER A 86 -7.83 5.10 11.91
CA SER A 86 -7.95 6.54 11.69
C SER A 86 -7.26 7.34 12.81
N PRO A 87 -6.26 8.17 12.49
CA PRO A 87 -5.62 9.05 13.49
C PRO A 87 -6.60 10.08 14.05
N VAL A 88 -7.62 10.48 13.27
CA VAL A 88 -8.69 11.39 13.72
C VAL A 88 -9.51 10.72 14.82
N PHE A 89 -10.01 9.50 14.57
CA PHE A 89 -10.75 8.77 15.62
C PHE A 89 -9.88 8.40 16.80
N ARG A 90 -8.59 8.10 16.59
CA ARG A 90 -7.66 7.88 17.71
C ARG A 90 -7.57 9.10 18.62
N ALA A 91 -7.40 10.29 18.05
CA ALA A 91 -7.33 11.52 18.82
C ALA A 91 -8.68 11.86 19.49
N GLN A 92 -9.80 11.68 18.79
CA GLN A 92 -11.13 11.96 19.32
C GLN A 92 -11.52 11.00 20.46
N LEU A 93 -11.16 9.71 20.36
CA LEU A 93 -11.58 8.68 21.32
C LEU A 93 -10.61 8.48 22.49
N PHE A 94 -9.32 8.75 22.29
CA PHE A 94 -8.26 8.45 23.25
C PHE A 94 -7.26 9.60 23.44
N GLY A 95 -7.42 10.72 22.73
CA GLY A 95 -6.54 11.88 22.84
C GLY A 95 -6.87 12.78 24.04
N PRO A 96 -6.07 13.83 24.25
CA PRO A 96 -6.23 14.75 25.37
C PRO A 96 -7.50 15.62 25.29
N MET A 97 -8.08 15.76 24.10
CA MET A 97 -9.35 16.47 23.87
C MET A 97 -10.56 15.52 23.83
N LYS A 98 -10.42 14.30 24.35
CA LYS A 98 -11.52 13.33 24.38
C LYS A 98 -12.71 13.93 25.15
N ASP A 99 -13.86 14.01 24.49
CA ASP A 99 -15.10 14.43 25.14
C ASP A 99 -15.47 13.50 26.30
N GLN A 100 -16.13 14.04 27.33
CA GLN A 100 -16.56 13.24 28.48
C GLN A 100 -17.52 12.12 28.06
N ASN A 101 -18.27 12.32 26.98
CA ASN A 101 -19.19 11.33 26.43
C ASN A 101 -18.81 10.90 24.99
N THR A 102 -17.85 9.97 24.89
CA THR A 102 -17.49 9.31 23.61
C THR A 102 -18.31 8.07 23.31
N SER A 103 -19.48 7.91 23.95
CA SER A 103 -20.36 6.77 23.65
C SER A 103 -21.19 7.00 22.39
N VAL A 104 -21.47 8.26 22.05
CA VAL A 104 -22.24 8.67 20.86
C VAL A 104 -21.49 9.82 20.18
N ILE A 105 -21.30 9.75 18.87
CA ILE A 105 -20.62 10.77 18.05
C ILE A 105 -21.56 11.19 16.92
N GLU A 106 -21.85 12.48 16.82
CA GLU A 106 -22.67 13.03 15.73
C GLU A 106 -21.78 13.37 14.52
N VAL A 107 -22.23 13.01 13.31
CA VAL A 107 -21.56 13.32 12.04
C VAL A 107 -22.52 14.09 11.16
N GLU A 108 -22.34 15.40 11.10
CA GLU A 108 -23.25 16.32 10.39
C GLU A 108 -22.96 16.39 8.88
N ASP A 109 -21.69 16.22 8.46
CA ASP A 109 -21.24 16.44 7.08
C ASP A 109 -21.25 15.17 6.21
N MET A 110 -22.05 14.15 6.56
CA MET A 110 -22.07 12.88 5.85
C MET A 110 -23.48 12.29 5.74
N GLN A 111 -23.78 11.69 4.59
CA GLN A 111 -25.00 10.93 4.38
C GLN A 111 -24.82 9.49 4.86
N ALA A 112 -25.86 8.90 5.45
CA ALA A 112 -25.86 7.53 5.97
C ALA A 112 -25.32 6.47 4.96
N PRO A 113 -25.67 6.48 3.67
CA PRO A 113 -25.16 5.49 2.70
C PRO A 113 -23.66 5.62 2.39
N VAL A 114 -23.07 6.79 2.65
CA VAL A 114 -21.63 7.04 2.44
C VAL A 114 -20.83 6.67 3.69
N PHE A 115 -21.47 6.76 4.86
CA PHE A 115 -20.85 6.41 6.14
C PHE A 115 -20.65 4.89 6.31
N LYS A 116 -21.57 4.09 5.76
CA LYS A 116 -21.56 2.63 5.82
C LYS A 116 -20.48 2.01 4.92
#